data_AF-L2GNT8-F1
#
_entry.id   AF-L2GNT8-F1
#
_cell.length_a   1.000
_cell.length_b   1.000
_cell.length_c   1.000
_cell.angle_alpha   90.00
_cell.angle_beta   90.00
_cell.angle_gamma   90.00
#
_symmetry.space_group_name_H-M   'P 1'
#
loop_
_entity.id
_entity.type
_entity.pdbx_description
1 polymer ?
#
loop_
_entity_poly.entity_id
_entity_poly.type
_entity_poly.pdbx_seq_one_letter_code
_entity_poly.pdbx_strand_id
1 'polypeptide(L)'
;MSDLSKFSDTCAYCYKGVLDGISVCFCNNSLCNDHKSMHISKFGCDIHYSLFLCNGNVKIKCKEDVGDLEKRINIKIKNGMIKSNASNECSHIYDSNNISCDFDIKNIKCQECELSENLWVCLECGYVGCGRKQEGIKGNGHALSHFEATKKTNTTILIQMLFL
;
A
#
# COMPACT_ATOMS: atom_id res chain seq x y z
N MET A 1 -13.56 18.17 0.91
CA MET A 1 -13.58 17.58 2.27
C MET A 1 -12.84 16.24 2.21
N SER A 2 -11.87 16.01 3.09
CA SER A 2 -11.12 14.75 3.14
C SER A 2 -11.97 13.62 3.73
N ASP A 3 -12.08 12.52 3.00
CA ASP A 3 -12.81 11.33 3.42
C ASP A 3 -11.98 10.49 4.39
N LEU A 4 -12.25 10.67 5.69
CA LEU A 4 -11.61 9.94 6.78
C LEU A 4 -11.97 8.44 6.84
N SER A 5 -12.78 7.92 5.91
CA SER A 5 -13.03 6.47 5.81
C SER A 5 -11.93 5.72 5.07
N LYS A 6 -11.11 6.43 4.26
CA LYS A 6 -10.01 5.87 3.46
C LYS A 6 -8.67 5.81 4.21
N PHE A 7 -8.71 6.05 5.51
CA PHE A 7 -7.55 6.10 6.40
C PHE A 7 -7.16 4.71 6.89
N SER A 8 -5.86 4.42 6.86
CA SER A 8 -5.26 3.24 7.48
C SER A 8 -4.43 3.66 8.69
N ASP A 9 -4.56 2.95 9.81
CA ASP A 9 -3.65 3.09 10.97
C ASP A 9 -2.23 2.59 10.68
N THR A 10 -2.00 1.97 9.54
CA THR A 10 -0.71 1.37 9.19
C THR A 10 -0.13 1.98 7.92
N CYS A 11 1.20 1.96 7.83
CA CYS A 11 1.92 2.39 6.65
C CYS A 11 1.65 1.47 5.45
N ALA A 12 1.29 2.05 4.30
CA ALA A 12 1.03 1.33 3.06
C ALA A 12 2.22 0.51 2.52
N TYR A 13 3.44 0.76 3.00
CA TYR A 13 4.66 0.10 2.54
C TYR A 13 5.20 -0.96 3.50
N CYS A 14 5.11 -0.74 4.81
CA CYS A 14 5.71 -1.61 5.82
C CYS A 14 4.79 -1.99 6.97
N TYR A 15 3.54 -1.55 6.95
CA TYR A 15 2.52 -1.85 7.95
C TYR A 15 2.84 -1.43 9.40
N LYS A 16 3.92 -0.66 9.63
CA LYS A 16 4.15 0.05 10.90
C LYS A 16 2.92 0.86 11.26
N GLY A 17 2.51 0.80 12.53
CA GLY A 17 1.24 1.35 12.99
C GLY A 17 1.32 2.81 13.41
N VAL A 18 0.18 3.37 13.83
CA VAL A 18 0.06 4.74 14.35
C VAL A 18 0.95 5.01 15.57
N LEU A 19 1.34 3.96 16.31
CA LEU A 19 2.30 4.05 17.42
C LEU A 19 3.67 4.58 16.96
N ASP A 20 4.07 4.25 15.73
CA ASP A 20 5.34 4.68 15.12
C ASP A 20 5.23 6.04 14.41
N GLY A 21 4.04 6.64 14.41
CA GLY A 21 3.70 7.87 13.69
C GLY A 21 3.32 7.61 12.23
N ILE A 22 2.15 8.12 11.83
CA ILE A 22 1.60 7.95 10.47
C ILE A 22 1.24 9.32 9.88
N SER A 23 1.67 9.56 8.65
CA SER A 23 1.31 10.72 7.85
C SER A 23 0.36 10.32 6.73
N VAL A 24 -0.71 11.07 6.55
CA VAL A 24 -1.72 10.85 5.51
C VAL A 24 -1.50 11.87 4.39
N CYS A 25 -1.31 11.37 3.19
CA CYS A 25 -1.16 12.18 1.99
C CYS A 25 -2.53 12.55 1.40
N PHE A 26 -2.60 13.63 0.62
CA PHE A 26 -3.79 13.96 -0.20
C PHE A 26 -4.15 12.88 -1.23
N CYS A 27 -3.22 11.99 -1.59
CA CYS A 27 -3.50 10.81 -2.41
C CYS A 27 -4.07 9.62 -1.61
N ASN A 28 -4.45 9.83 -0.34
CA ASN A 28 -4.98 8.86 0.62
C ASN A 28 -4.01 7.76 1.09
N ASN A 29 -2.74 7.82 0.73
CA ASN A 29 -1.73 6.92 1.30
C ASN A 29 -1.39 7.30 2.74
N SER A 30 -1.35 6.28 3.61
CA SER A 30 -0.88 6.37 4.99
C SER A 30 0.57 5.90 5.06
N LEU A 31 1.46 6.71 5.62
CA LEU A 31 2.92 6.58 5.48
C LEU A 31 3.61 6.72 6.84
N CYS A 32 4.50 5.79 7.19
CA CYS A 32 5.41 6.00 8.33
C CYS A 32 6.45 7.08 7.98
N ASN A 33 7.20 7.54 8.99
CA ASN A 33 8.22 8.57 8.79
C ASN A 33 9.27 8.19 7.73
N ASP A 34 9.69 6.92 7.68
CA ASP A 34 10.69 6.42 6.73
C ASP A 34 10.17 6.47 5.29
N HIS A 35 8.92 6.08 5.06
CA HIS A 35 8.33 6.00 3.72
C HIS A 35 7.70 7.32 3.25
N LYS A 36 7.47 8.26 4.17
CA LYS A 36 6.98 9.61 3.85
C LYS A 36 7.92 10.33 2.89
N SER A 37 9.22 10.36 3.18
CA SER A 37 10.23 11.05 2.37
C SER A 37 10.36 10.42 0.98
N MET A 38 10.40 9.09 0.91
CA MET A 38 10.41 8.34 -0.35
C MET A 38 9.19 8.65 -1.21
N HIS A 39 7.99 8.65 -0.61
CA HIS A 39 6.74 8.93 -1.33
C HIS A 39 6.72 10.36 -1.89
N ILE A 40 7.05 11.37 -1.08
CA ILE A 40 7.09 12.77 -1.53
C ILE A 40 8.11 12.94 -2.66
N SER A 41 9.31 12.38 -2.50
CA SER A 41 10.37 12.46 -3.52
C SER A 41 9.97 11.81 -4.84
N LYS A 42 9.33 10.64 -4.80
CA LYS A 42 8.97 9.87 -6.00
C LYS A 42 7.74 10.42 -6.73
N PHE A 43 6.75 10.94 -6.00
CA PHE A 43 5.45 11.29 -6.57
C PHE A 43 5.11 12.78 -6.48
N GLY A 44 5.94 13.61 -5.86
CA GLY A 44 5.69 15.05 -5.71
C GLY A 44 4.42 15.38 -4.91
N CYS A 45 3.94 14.43 -4.09
CA CYS A 45 2.70 14.58 -3.34
C CYS A 45 2.92 15.31 -2.00
N ASP A 46 1.85 15.87 -1.45
CA ASP A 46 1.86 16.61 -0.20
C ASP A 46 1.13 15.88 0.94
N ILE A 47 1.62 16.09 2.16
CA ILE A 47 1.00 15.54 3.38
C ILE A 47 -0.13 16.45 3.84
N HIS A 48 -1.30 15.84 4.05
CA HIS A 48 -2.48 16.51 4.56
C HIS A 48 -2.40 16.65 6.09
N TYR A 49 -2.19 15.55 6.80
CA TYR A 49 -2.02 15.54 8.26
C TYR A 49 -1.12 14.39 8.74
N SER A 50 -0.57 14.53 9.94
CA SER A 50 0.23 13.52 10.62
C SER A 50 -0.33 13.20 12.00
N LEU A 51 -0.38 11.92 12.33
CA LEU A 51 -0.78 11.34 13.60
C LEU A 51 0.45 10.81 14.32
N PHE A 52 0.58 11.08 15.62
CA PHE A 52 1.68 10.59 16.44
C PHE A 52 1.26 10.48 17.90
N LEU A 53 1.92 9.60 18.67
CA LEU A 53 1.70 9.51 20.10
C LEU A 53 2.51 10.55 20.87
N CYS A 54 1.88 11.18 21.86
CA CYS A 54 2.50 12.08 22.82
C CYS A 54 1.89 11.79 24.20
N ASN A 55 2.71 11.29 25.13
CA ASN A 55 2.29 10.91 26.48
C ASN A 55 1.09 9.94 26.49
N GLY A 56 1.15 8.91 25.64
CA GLY A 56 0.08 7.91 25.51
C GLY A 56 -1.19 8.40 24.78
N ASN A 57 -1.23 9.65 24.35
CA ASN A 57 -2.36 10.23 23.63
C ASN A 57 -2.01 10.48 22.17
N VAL A 58 -2.92 10.16 21.26
CA VAL A 58 -2.75 10.49 19.84
C VAL A 58 -2.90 11.99 19.64
N LYS A 59 -1.94 12.61 18.96
CA LYS A 59 -1.97 14.01 18.53
C LYS A 59 -1.94 14.10 17.01
N ILE A 60 -2.51 15.19 16.51
CA ILE A 60 -2.65 15.47 15.08
C ILE A 60 -1.88 16.75 14.77
N LYS A 61 -1.11 16.72 13.68
CA LYS A 61 -0.46 17.91 13.11
C LYS A 61 -0.93 18.07 11.67
N CYS A 62 -1.55 19.20 11.36
CA CYS A 62 -2.07 19.54 10.04
C CYS A 62 -1.43 20.83 9.51
N LYS A 63 -1.44 21.01 8.19
CA LYS A 63 -0.99 22.26 7.55
C LYS A 63 -2.06 23.38 7.60
N GLU A 64 -3.35 23.04 7.74
CA GLU A 64 -4.47 23.98 7.81
C GLU A 64 -5.22 23.86 9.15
N ASP A 65 -5.91 24.92 9.57
CA ASP A 65 -6.74 24.90 10.79
C ASP A 65 -7.96 23.99 10.58
N VAL A 66 -8.03 22.93 11.38
CA VAL A 66 -8.89 21.76 11.14
C VAL A 66 -9.68 21.37 12.38
N GLY A 67 -10.19 22.36 13.14
CA GLY A 67 -10.97 22.11 14.37
C GLY A 67 -12.10 21.07 14.20
N ASP A 68 -12.65 20.89 13.00
CA ASP A 68 -13.63 19.85 12.69
C ASP A 68 -13.01 18.47 12.37
N LEU A 69 -11.84 18.42 11.73
CA LEU A 69 -11.10 17.19 11.45
C LEU A 69 -10.53 16.57 12.74
N GLU A 70 -10.02 17.42 13.65
CA GLU A 70 -9.47 16.97 14.93
C GLU A 70 -10.57 16.34 15.80
N LYS A 71 -11.76 16.95 15.84
CA LYS A 71 -12.94 16.37 16.49
C LYS A 71 -13.34 15.03 15.86
N ARG A 72 -13.41 14.96 14.53
CA ARG A 72 -13.82 13.74 13.81
C ARG A 72 -12.82 12.59 13.97
N ILE A 73 -11.52 12.88 13.99
CA ILE A 73 -10.48 11.87 14.22
C ILE A 73 -10.48 11.43 15.69
N ASN A 74 -10.58 12.35 16.65
CA ASN A 74 -10.67 12.02 18.08
C ASN A 74 -11.91 11.16 18.40
N ILE A 75 -13.05 11.40 17.75
CA ILE A 75 -14.26 10.56 17.88
C ILE A 75 -14.00 9.15 17.34
N LYS A 76 -13.35 9.01 16.18
CA LYS A 76 -13.03 7.69 15.61
C LYS A 76 -11.99 6.91 16.42
N ILE A 77 -11.00 7.60 17.01
CA ILE A 77 -10.00 7.00 17.91
C ILE A 77 -10.66 6.52 19.21
N LYS A 78 -11.48 7.36 19.86
CA LYS A 78 -12.18 7.01 21.11
C LYS A 78 -13.16 5.84 20.93
N ASN A 79 -13.76 5.70 19.76
CA ASN A 79 -14.71 4.64 19.45
C ASN A 79 -14.05 3.34 18.94
N GLY A 80 -12.71 3.25 18.92
CA GLY A 80 -12.00 2.06 18.42
C GLY A 80 -12.23 1.78 16.92
N MET A 81 -12.58 2.81 16.15
CA MET A 81 -13.05 2.71 14.75
C MET A 81 -11.99 3.04 13.71
N ILE A 82 -10.70 3.13 14.07
CA ILE A 82 -9.68 2.92 13.05
C ILE A 82 -9.75 1.45 12.69
N LYS A 83 -10.41 1.14 11.58
CA LYS A 83 -10.52 -0.23 11.10
C LYS A 83 -9.12 -0.68 10.74
N SER A 84 -8.60 -1.65 11.50
CA SER A 84 -7.55 -2.51 11.03
C SER A 84 -7.96 -3.07 9.67
N ASN A 85 -7.11 -2.89 8.67
CA ASN A 85 -7.21 -3.52 7.34
C ASN A 85 -8.36 -3.04 6.43
N ALA A 86 -8.67 -1.74 6.37
CA ALA A 86 -9.45 -1.23 5.24
C ALA A 86 -8.59 -1.21 3.97
N SER A 87 -8.76 -2.21 3.09
CA SER A 87 -8.19 -2.19 1.74
C SER A 87 -8.79 -1.02 0.95
N ASN A 88 -7.99 0.01 0.68
CA ASN A 88 -8.42 1.08 -0.22
C ASN A 88 -8.48 0.50 -1.64
N GLU A 89 -9.63 0.64 -2.31
CA GLU A 89 -9.76 0.28 -3.72
C GLU A 89 -8.74 1.07 -4.54
N CYS A 90 -7.94 0.36 -5.32
CA CYS A 90 -6.97 0.96 -6.20
C CYS A 90 -7.69 1.59 -7.39
N SER A 91 -7.43 2.86 -7.67
CA SER A 91 -8.00 3.58 -8.84
C SER A 91 -7.68 2.92 -10.18
N HIS A 92 -6.73 1.98 -10.21
CA HIS A 92 -6.30 1.22 -11.38
C HIS A 92 -7.03 -0.13 -11.54
N ILE A 93 -8.12 -0.37 -10.81
CA ILE A 93 -8.98 -1.57 -10.96
C ILE A 93 -10.00 -1.43 -12.11
N TYR A 94 -10.15 -0.23 -12.68
CA TYR A 94 -11.30 0.14 -13.52
C TYR A 94 -11.33 -0.34 -14.99
N ASP A 95 -10.53 -1.33 -15.39
CA ASP A 95 -10.59 -1.84 -16.78
C ASP A 95 -10.49 -3.38 -16.86
N SER A 96 -11.26 -4.07 -16.02
CA SER A 96 -11.30 -5.54 -15.93
C SER A 96 -11.87 -6.24 -17.16
N ASN A 97 -12.45 -5.50 -18.12
CA ASN A 97 -13.11 -6.09 -19.29
C ASN A 97 -12.14 -6.63 -20.35
N ASN A 98 -10.83 -6.38 -20.25
CA ASN A 98 -9.81 -6.82 -21.22
C ASN A 98 -8.69 -7.67 -20.60
N ILE A 99 -8.87 -8.21 -19.39
CA ILE A 99 -7.89 -9.12 -18.78
C ILE A 99 -8.09 -10.52 -19.38
N SER A 100 -7.32 -10.84 -20.42
CA SER A 100 -7.18 -12.21 -20.93
C SER A 100 -5.74 -12.68 -20.70
N CYS A 101 -5.47 -13.29 -19.55
CA CYS A 101 -4.20 -13.95 -19.29
C CYS A 101 -4.46 -15.39 -18.88
N ASP A 102 -3.99 -16.32 -19.70
CA ASP A 102 -4.06 -17.76 -19.44
C ASP A 102 -2.75 -18.18 -18.78
N PHE A 103 -2.80 -18.71 -17.55
CA PHE A 103 -1.62 -19.21 -16.85
C PHE A 103 -1.95 -20.43 -15.97
N ASP A 104 -1.07 -21.42 -16.00
CA ASP A 104 -1.21 -22.65 -15.22
C ASP A 104 -0.88 -22.37 -13.74
N ILE A 105 -1.94 -22.24 -12.93
CA ILE A 105 -1.85 -22.03 -11.48
C ILE A 105 -1.06 -23.15 -10.78
N LYS A 106 -1.00 -24.36 -11.35
CA LYS A 106 -0.31 -25.50 -10.71
C LYS A 106 1.20 -25.46 -10.85
N ASN A 107 1.74 -24.73 -11.83
CA ASN A 107 3.18 -24.67 -12.12
C ASN A 107 3.67 -23.23 -12.28
N ILE A 108 3.22 -22.34 -11.39
CA ILE A 108 3.59 -20.94 -11.45
C ILE A 108 4.98 -20.71 -10.86
N LYS A 109 5.90 -20.19 -11.68
CA LYS A 109 7.25 -19.78 -11.28
C LYS A 109 7.62 -18.44 -11.88
N CYS A 110 8.60 -17.76 -11.29
CA CYS A 110 9.16 -16.55 -11.87
C CYS A 110 9.72 -16.85 -13.27
N GLN A 111 9.40 -16.03 -14.26
CA GLN A 111 9.88 -16.23 -15.63
C GLN A 111 11.39 -15.94 -15.81
N GLU A 112 11.97 -15.21 -14.85
CA GLU A 112 13.39 -14.79 -14.86
C GLU A 112 14.28 -15.55 -13.85
N CYS A 113 13.71 -16.42 -13.00
CA CYS A 113 14.50 -17.23 -12.05
C CYS A 113 13.72 -18.43 -11.49
N GLU A 114 14.38 -19.33 -10.77
CA GLU A 114 13.77 -20.56 -10.25
C GLU A 114 12.92 -20.38 -8.97
N LEU A 115 12.53 -19.15 -8.61
CA LEU A 115 11.65 -18.93 -7.47
C LEU A 115 10.20 -19.34 -7.82
N SER A 116 9.61 -20.16 -6.96
CA SER A 116 8.20 -20.59 -6.98
C SER A 116 7.38 -20.02 -5.81
N GLU A 117 7.96 -19.11 -5.02
CA GLU A 117 7.35 -18.43 -3.88
C GLU A 117 7.44 -16.91 -4.02
N ASN A 118 6.59 -16.16 -3.29
CA ASN A 118 6.52 -14.69 -3.36
C ASN A 118 6.37 -14.21 -4.81
N LEU A 119 5.34 -14.70 -5.52
CA LEU A 119 5.12 -14.44 -6.94
C LEU A 119 4.04 -13.38 -7.16
N TRP A 120 4.24 -12.56 -8.17
CA TRP A 120 3.35 -11.48 -8.57
C TRP A 120 2.99 -11.65 -10.04
N VAL A 121 1.71 -11.45 -10.35
CA VAL A 121 1.21 -11.53 -11.73
C VAL A 121 0.75 -10.18 -12.21
N CYS A 122 1.22 -9.80 -13.39
CA CYS A 122 0.73 -8.63 -14.10
C CYS A 122 -0.63 -8.94 -14.72
N LEU A 123 -1.70 -8.27 -14.27
CA LEU A 123 -3.04 -8.50 -14.81
C LEU A 123 -3.22 -8.00 -16.25
N GLU A 124 -2.32 -7.18 -16.78
CA GLU A 124 -2.41 -6.73 -18.17
C GLU A 124 -1.84 -7.72 -19.19
N CYS A 125 -0.91 -8.59 -18.77
CA CYS A 125 -0.20 -9.46 -19.72
C CYS A 125 0.12 -10.86 -19.21
N GLY A 126 -0.23 -11.20 -17.97
CA GLY A 126 0.03 -12.51 -17.39
C GLY A 126 1.48 -12.77 -17.00
N TYR A 127 2.38 -11.79 -17.11
CA TYR A 127 3.78 -11.95 -16.69
C TYR A 127 3.87 -12.32 -15.20
N VAL A 128 4.70 -13.31 -14.89
CA VAL A 128 4.93 -13.81 -13.52
C VAL A 128 6.35 -13.46 -13.08
N GLY A 129 6.47 -12.57 -12.10
CA GLY A 129 7.74 -12.16 -11.50
C GLY A 129 7.80 -12.45 -10.01
N CYS A 130 8.99 -12.79 -9.50
CA CYS A 130 9.20 -12.84 -8.05
C CYS A 130 9.17 -11.43 -7.43
N GLY A 131 8.75 -11.37 -6.16
CA GLY A 131 8.69 -10.15 -5.36
C GLY A 131 10.07 -9.60 -5.03
N ARG A 132 10.08 -8.45 -4.34
CA ARG A 132 11.32 -7.79 -3.92
C ARG A 132 12.06 -8.61 -2.87
N LYS A 133 13.39 -8.44 -2.81
CA LYS A 133 14.22 -8.97 -1.75
C LYS A 133 13.85 -8.31 -0.42
N GLN A 134 13.49 -9.10 0.59
CA GLN A 134 13.20 -8.66 1.95
C GLN A 134 13.86 -9.63 2.94
N GLU A 135 14.14 -9.17 4.16
CA GLU A 135 14.66 -10.06 5.21
C GLU A 135 13.66 -11.18 5.50
N GLY A 136 14.10 -12.44 5.42
CA GLY A 136 13.27 -13.61 5.67
C GLY A 136 12.31 -14.01 4.54
N ILE A 137 12.24 -13.26 3.44
CA ILE A 137 11.38 -13.57 2.28
C ILE A 137 12.21 -13.57 1.00
N LYS A 138 12.22 -14.70 0.27
CA LYS A 138 12.95 -14.78 -1.00
C LYS A 138 12.30 -13.90 -2.07
N GLY A 139 13.13 -13.22 -2.86
CA GLY A 139 12.69 -12.37 -3.96
C GLY A 139 13.86 -11.65 -4.62
N ASN A 140 13.79 -11.49 -5.95
CA ASN A 140 14.81 -10.80 -6.76
C ASN A 140 14.29 -9.53 -7.44
N GLY A 141 13.02 -9.17 -7.23
CA GLY A 141 12.42 -7.94 -7.72
C GLY A 141 11.98 -7.98 -9.19
N HIS A 142 11.93 -9.15 -9.83
CA HIS A 142 11.57 -9.26 -11.25
C HIS A 142 10.16 -8.74 -11.59
N ALA A 143 9.22 -8.76 -10.64
CA ALA A 143 7.92 -8.12 -10.81
C ALA A 143 8.04 -6.58 -10.89
N LEU A 144 8.91 -5.99 -10.07
CA LEU A 144 9.17 -4.55 -10.10
C LEU A 144 9.90 -4.15 -11.38
N SER A 145 10.93 -4.91 -11.78
CA SER A 145 11.67 -4.67 -13.03
C SER A 145 10.73 -4.69 -14.25
N HIS A 146 9.80 -5.64 -14.28
CA HIS A 146 8.77 -5.71 -15.33
C HIS A 146 7.88 -4.46 -15.34
N PHE A 147 7.38 -4.03 -14.18
CA PHE A 147 6.61 -2.78 -14.08
C PHE A 147 7.42 -1.57 -14.56
N GLU A 148 8.69 -1.47 -14.18
CA GLU A 148 9.54 -0.33 -14.54
C GLU A 148 9.85 -0.27 -16.04
N ALA A 149 10.00 -1.43 -16.69
CA ALA A 149 10.26 -1.55 -18.12
C ALA A 149 9.01 -1.30 -18.97
N THR A 150 7.86 -1.78 -18.52
CA THR A 150 6.61 -1.67 -19.29
C THR A 150 5.82 -0.40 -19.01
N LYS A 151 6.00 0.20 -17.82
CA LYS A 151 5.19 1.31 -17.29
C LYS A 151 3.68 1.05 -17.32
N LYS A 152 3.28 -0.23 -17.41
CA LYS A 152 1.90 -0.67 -17.44
C LYS A 152 1.26 -0.42 -16.07
N THR A 153 0.14 0.31 -16.09
CA THR A 153 -0.46 0.98 -14.92
C THR A 153 -1.33 0.08 -14.05
N ASN A 154 -1.60 -1.17 -14.42
CA ASN A 154 -2.62 -1.96 -13.74
C ASN A 154 -2.02 -3.06 -12.85
N THR A 155 -2.23 -2.85 -11.55
CA THR A 155 -2.46 -3.83 -10.48
C THR A 155 -1.76 -5.18 -10.66
N THR A 156 -0.52 -5.30 -10.17
CA THR A 156 0.07 -6.61 -9.89
C THR A 156 -0.59 -7.19 -8.64
N ILE A 157 -1.22 -8.35 -8.76
CA ILE A 157 -1.73 -9.09 -7.60
C ILE A 157 -0.62 -10.03 -7.10
N LEU A 158 -0.38 -10.02 -5.79
CA LEU A 158 0.42 -11.04 -5.13
C LEU A 158 -0.36 -12.36 -5.19
N ILE A 159 0.19 -13.36 -5.88
CA ILE A 159 -0.32 -14.72 -5.74
C ILE A 159 0.36 -15.29 -4.50
N GLN A 160 -0.31 -15.14 -3.36
CA GLN A 160 0.06 -15.89 -2.18
C GLN A 160 -0.51 -17.30 -2.33
N MET A 161 0.32 -18.23 -2.76
CA MET A 161 0.00 -19.65 -2.67
C MET A 161 -0.12 -19.98 -1.20
N LEU A 162 -1.37 -20.06 -0.70
CA LEU A 162 -1.65 -20.85 0.48
C LEU A 162 -1.22 -22.27 0.12
N PHE A 163 -0.17 -22.75 0.78
CA PHE A 163 0.14 -24.17 0.78
C PHE A 163 -1.14 -24.90 1.24
N LEU A 164 -1.78 -25.62 0.33
CA LEU A 164 -2.78 -26.63 0.66
C LEU A 164 -2.10 -27.79 1.39
#